data_AF-R7XMK0-F1
#
_entry.id   AF-R7XMK0-F1
#
_cell.length_a   1.000
_cell.length_b   1.000
_cell.length_c   1.000
_cell.angle_alpha   90.00
_cell.angle_beta   90.00
_cell.angle_gamma   90.00
#
_symmetry.space_group_name_H-M   'P 1'
#
loop_
_entity.id
_entity.type
_entity.pdbx_description
1 polymer ?
#
loop_
_entity_poly.entity_id
_entity_poly.type
_entity_poly.pdbx_seq_one_letter_code
_entity_poly.pdbx_strand_id
1 'polypeptide(L)' 'MKVLQVDLGRILHAEQAFDYHRMAYAGDTLHFDTTVSDVYDKKGGALHLVVNTTRVTNQDGEHVADMRSTLVERRG' A
#
# COMPACT_ATOMS: atom_id res chain seq x y z
N MET A 1 -1.17 11.02 -9.75
CA MET A 1 -0.11 9.97 -9.78
C MET A 1 1.20 10.43 -10.44
N LYS A 2 1.54 11.72 -10.39
CA LYS A 2 2.87 12.23 -10.80
C LYS A 2 3.98 11.89 -9.78
N VAL A 3 3.59 11.49 -8.57
CA VAL A 3 4.45 11.29 -7.39
C VAL A 3 5.25 9.96 -7.46
N LEU A 4 4.74 8.95 -8.17
CA LEU A 4 5.37 7.61 -8.22
C LEU A 4 6.09 7.29 -9.54
N GLN A 5 5.97 8.13 -10.58
CA GLN A 5 6.58 7.92 -11.91
C GLN A 5 6.37 6.50 -12.50
N VAL A 6 5.19 5.92 -12.26
CA VAL A 6 4.81 4.58 -12.76
C VAL A 6 3.76 4.69 -13.87
N ASP A 7 3.89 3.86 -14.90
CA ASP A 7 2.86 3.65 -15.91
C ASP A 7 1.77 2.71 -15.36
N LEU A 8 0.59 3.26 -15.10
CA LEU A 8 -0.57 2.53 -14.58
C LEU A 8 -0.96 1.31 -15.41
N GLY A 9 -0.75 1.34 -16.74
CA GLY A 9 -1.07 0.21 -17.61
C GLY A 9 -0.15 -1.00 -17.42
N ARG A 10 0.94 -0.84 -16.65
CA ARG A 10 2.00 -1.83 -16.46
C ARG A 10 2.19 -2.21 -14.98
N ILE A 11 1.28 -1.76 -14.11
CA ILE A 11 1.31 -2.05 -12.68
C ILE A 11 0.58 -3.36 -12.39
N LEU A 12 1.22 -4.20 -11.58
CA LEU A 12 0.60 -5.36 -10.94
C LEU A 12 0.66 -5.19 -9.42
N HIS A 13 -0.32 -5.80 -8.74
CA HIS A 13 -0.31 -5.94 -7.30
C HIS A 13 0.49 -7.19 -6.93
N ALA A 14 1.65 -7.02 -6.29
CA ALA A 14 2.58 -8.11 -6.02
C ALA A 14 2.30 -8.82 -4.70
N GLU A 15 2.15 -8.05 -3.62
CA GLU A 15 1.97 -8.58 -2.26
C GLU A 15 1.02 -7.68 -1.47
N GLN A 16 0.21 -8.31 -0.62
CA GLN A 16 -0.62 -7.64 0.37
C GLN A 16 -0.50 -8.35 1.72
N ALA A 17 -0.35 -7.59 2.79
CA ALA A 17 -0.40 -8.06 4.17
C ALA A 17 -1.30 -7.15 5.02
N PHE A 18 -1.85 -7.72 6.10
CA PHE A 18 -2.71 -7.07 7.08
C PHE A 18 -2.34 -7.55 8.48
N ASP A 19 -2.12 -6.61 9.39
CA ASP A 19 -1.99 -6.86 10.82
C ASP A 19 -3.20 -6.21 11.50
N TYR A 20 -4.13 -7.02 11.99
CA TYR A 20 -5.34 -6.54 12.64
C TYR A 20 -5.11 -6.34 14.14
N HIS A 21 -5.45 -5.16 14.62
CA HIS A 21 -5.40 -4.82 16.04
C HIS A 21 -6.80 -4.82 16.66
N ARG A 22 -7.83 -4.53 15.84
CA ARG A 22 -9.25 -4.48 16.23
C ARG A 22 -10.14 -4.87 15.07
N MET A 23 -11.39 -5.21 15.40
CA MET A 23 -12.44 -5.39 14.40
C MET A 23 -12.97 -4.03 13.94
N ALA A 24 -13.30 -3.94 12.65
CA ALA A 24 -14.17 -2.90 12.12
C ALA A 24 -15.58 -3.47 11.92
N TYR A 25 -16.59 -2.63 12.05
CA TYR A 25 -18.00 -2.98 11.93
C TYR A 25 -18.68 -2.17 10.83
N ALA A 26 -19.83 -2.67 10.36
CA ALA A 26 -20.64 -1.93 9.39
C ALA A 26 -21.11 -0.60 10.00
N GLY A 27 -20.87 0.50 9.29
CA GLY A 27 -21.16 1.86 9.76
C GLY A 27 -19.93 2.61 10.26
N ASP A 28 -18.82 1.92 10.53
CA ASP A 28 -17.56 2.59 10.88
C ASP A 28 -17.04 3.43 9.71
N THR A 29 -16.48 4.59 10.04
CA THR A 29 -15.69 5.40 9.09
C THR A 29 -14.23 5.13 9.34
N LEU A 30 -13.56 4.49 8.37
CA LEU A 30 -12.15 4.16 8.46
C LEU A 30 -11.30 5.20 7.72
N HIS A 31 -10.29 5.71 8.41
CA HIS A 31 -9.27 6.61 7.88
C HIS A 31 -8.00 5.82 7.58
N PHE A 32 -7.49 5.97 6.36
CA PHE A 32 -6.30 5.27 5.87
C PHE A 32 -5.18 6.28 5.64
N ASP A 33 -4.17 6.26 6.51
CA ASP A 33 -2.97 7.08 6.35
C ASP A 33 -1.87 6.25 5.70
N THR A 34 -1.55 6.56 4.43
CA THR A 34 -0.64 5.75 3.62
C THR A 34 0.67 6.48 3.36
N THR A 35 1.78 5.79 3.60
CA THR A 35 3.13 6.26 3.32
C THR A 35 3.86 5.29 2.38
N VAL A 36 4.59 5.83 1.40
CA VAL A 36 5.56 5.04 0.62
C VAL A 36 6.73 4.76 1.53
N SER A 37 6.86 3.52 1.98
CA SER A 37 7.91 3.10 2.91
C SER A 37 9.19 2.67 2.20
N ASP A 38 9.09 2.25 0.94
CA ASP A 38 10.25 1.85 0.14
C ASP A 38 9.97 1.93 -1.37
N VAL A 39 11.03 2.15 -2.15
CA VAL A 39 11.03 2.11 -3.62
C VAL A 39 12.34 1.49 -4.09
N TYR A 40 12.27 0.41 -4.85
CA TYR A 40 13.47 -0.29 -5.31
C TYR A 40 13.26 -1.04 -6.62
N ASP A 41 14.36 -1.37 -7.30
CA ASP A 41 14.36 -2.15 -8.53
C ASP A 41 14.81 -3.61 -8.31
N LYS A 42 14.24 -4.54 -9.08
CA LYS A 42 14.66 -5.94 -9.18
C LYS A 42 14.92 -6.33 -10.64
N LYS A 43 15.62 -7.45 -10.83
CA LYS A 43 15.97 -8.00 -12.16
C LYS A 43 16.65 -6.97 -13.08
N GLY A 44 17.62 -6.23 -12.54
CA GLY A 44 18.38 -5.24 -13.30
C GLY A 44 17.55 -4.06 -13.81
N GLY A 45 16.53 -3.62 -13.05
CA GLY A 45 15.67 -2.48 -13.44
C GLY A 45 14.41 -2.86 -14.20
N ALA A 46 14.24 -4.13 -14.58
CA ALA A 46 13.05 -4.59 -15.31
C ALA A 46 11.78 -4.62 -14.44
N LEU A 47 11.91 -4.65 -13.12
CA LEU A 47 10.80 -4.59 -12.18
C LEU A 47 11.05 -3.44 -11.21
N HIS A 48 10.18 -2.44 -11.23
CA HIS A 48 10.20 -1.33 -10.30
C HIS A 48 9.13 -1.54 -9.23
N LEU A 49 9.52 -1.60 -7.97
CA LEU A 49 8.64 -1.93 -6.86
C LEU A 49 8.44 -0.72 -5.96
N VAL A 50 7.20 -0.52 -5.53
CA VAL A 50 6.80 0.52 -4.58
C VAL A 50 6.08 -0.16 -3.42
N VAL A 51 6.60 0.02 -2.21
CA VAL A 51 6.01 -0.53 -0.99
C VAL A 51 5.28 0.57 -0.24
N ASN A 52 4.01 0.34 0.02
CA ASN A 52 3.16 1.22 0.82
C ASN A 52 2.88 0.58 2.17
N THR A 53 2.98 1.38 3.23
CA THR A 53 2.46 1.04 4.56
C THR A 53 1.30 1.95 4.88
N THR A 54 0.21 1.40 5.40
CA THR A 54 -0.99 2.15 5.72
C THR A 54 -1.44 1.87 7.15
N ARG A 55 -1.60 2.93 7.94
CA ARG A 55 -2.22 2.87 9.26
C ARG A 55 -3.72 3.13 9.11
N VAL A 56 -4.55 2.28 9.71
CA VAL A 56 -6.01 2.40 9.64
C VAL A 56 -6.59 2.75 11.02
N THR A 57 -7.35 3.84 11.10
CA THR A 57 -8.07 4.22 12.34
C THR A 57 -9.57 4.38 12.09
N ASN A 58 -10.40 4.12 13.10
CA ASN A 58 -11.86 4.39 13.00
C ASN A 58 -12.21 5.84 13.39
N GLN A 59 -13.50 6.16 13.39
CA GLN A 59 -14.05 7.47 13.77
C GLN A 59 -13.71 7.90 15.21
N ASP A 60 -13.44 6.93 16.09
CA ASP A 60 -13.09 7.15 17.49
C ASP A 60 -11.56 7.31 17.68
N GLY A 61 -10.79 7.29 16.59
CA GLY A 61 -9.34 7.37 16.60
C GLY A 61 -8.66 6.06 16.99
N GLU A 62 -9.40 4.95 17.12
CA GLU A 62 -8.83 3.66 17.49
C GLU A 62 -8.07 3.03 16.33
N HIS A 63 -6.91 2.46 16.64
CA HIS A 63 -6.09 1.76 15.65
C HIS A 63 -6.68 0.40 15.31
N VAL A 64 -7.14 0.25 14.07
CA VAL A 64 -7.85 -0.94 13.58
C VAL A 64 -6.88 -1.94 12.97
N ALA A 65 -6.01 -1.49 12.06
CA ALA A 65 -5.08 -2.36 11.36
C ALA A 65 -3.88 -1.58 10.83
N ASP A 66 -2.76 -2.29 10.65
CA ASP A 66 -1.70 -1.89 9.75
C ASP A 66 -1.78 -2.72 8.47
N MET A 67 -1.52 -2.09 7.33
CA MET A 67 -1.48 -2.75 6.02
C MET A 67 -0.13 -2.53 5.36
N ARG A 68 0.35 -3.51 4.62
CA ARG A 68 1.50 -3.37 3.72
C ARG A 68 1.14 -3.90 2.34
N SER A 69 1.28 -3.07 1.31
CA SER A 69 1.07 -3.47 -0.08
C SER A 69 2.29 -3.18 -0.93
N THR A 70 2.55 -4.04 -1.90
CA THR A 70 3.64 -3.86 -2.87
C THR A 70 3.07 -3.81 -4.27
N LEU A 71 3.31 -2.71 -4.96
CA LEU A 71 3.04 -2.56 -6.38
C LEU A 71 4.32 -2.86 -7.16
N VAL A 72 4.17 -3.46 -8.33
CA VAL A 72 5.29 -3.67 -9.26
C VAL A 72 4.92 -3.14 -10.63
N GLU A 73 5.76 -2.28 -11.20
CA GLU A 73 5.74 -1.89 -12.59
C GLU A 73 6.77 -2.72 -13.34
N ARG A 74 6.35 -3.44 -14.39
CA ARG A 74 7.29 -4.10 -15.30
C ARG A 74 7.80 -3.08 -16.30
N ARG A 75 9.11 -2.80 -16.32
CA ARG A 75 9.80 -1.89 -17.27
C ARG A 75 10.55 -2.70 -18.33
N GLY A 76 10.55 -2.22 -19.57
CA GLY A 76 11.12 -2.91 -20.74
C GLY A 76 10.15 -3.15 -21.87
#